data_AF-A0A9E5FIF5-F1
#
_entry.id   AF-A0A9E5FIF5-F1
#
_cell.length_a   1.000
_cell.length_b   1.000
_cell.length_c   1.000
_cell.angle_alpha   90.00
_cell.angle_beta   90.00
_cell.angle_gamma   90.00
#
_symmetry.space_group_name_H-M   'P 1'
#
loop_
_entity.id
_entity.type
_entity.pdbx_description
1 polymer ?
#
loop_
_entity_poly.entity_id
_entity_poly.type
_entity_poly.pdbx_seq_one_letter_code
_entity_poly.pdbx_strand_id
1 'polypeptide(L)' 'MLPGITLELVRGLAAELGCAWERRLFHWSELASAHEILLVGSGFGVTGVSSLDGFRLNWPGPITRAIEIAFAKRVAMPIQ' A
#
# COMPACT_ATOMS: atom_id res chain seq x y z
N MET A 1 -13.50 -9.26 -2.52
CA MET A 1 -12.77 -8.02 -2.87
C MET A 1 -13.30 -7.49 -4.19
N LEU A 2 -13.45 -6.17 -4.32
CA LEU A 2 -13.77 -5.52 -5.60
C LEU A 2 -12.51 -5.42 -6.47
N PRO A 3 -12.61 -5.54 -7.81
CA PRO A 3 -11.51 -5.23 -8.73
C PRO A 3 -11.33 -3.70 -8.80
N GLY A 4 -10.70 -3.11 -7.78
CA GLY A 4 -10.54 -1.67 -7.67
C GLY A 4 -9.52 -1.12 -8.67
N ILE A 5 -9.90 -0.06 -9.40
CA ILE A 5 -9.01 0.64 -10.34
C ILE A 5 -7.74 1.14 -9.63
N THR A 6 -7.88 1.67 -8.40
CA THR A 6 -6.76 2.11 -7.57
C THR A 6 -5.78 0.97 -7.27
N LEU A 7 -6.28 -0.23 -7.01
CA LEU A 7 -5.44 -1.41 -6.77
C LEU A 7 -4.65 -1.81 -8.01
N GLU A 8 -5.27 -1.80 -9.19
CA GLU A 8 -4.57 -2.10 -10.45
C GLU A 8 -3.50 -1.05 -10.77
N LEU A 9 -3.78 0.23 -10.50
CA LEU A 9 -2.79 1.29 -10.67
C LEU A 9 -1.62 1.13 -9.70
N VAL A 10 -1.88 0.85 -8.42
CA VAL A 10 -0.83 0.59 -7.42
C VAL A 10 -0.01 -0.64 -7.78
N ARG A 11 -0.63 -1.70 -8.31
CA ARG A 11 0.10 -2.88 -8.82
C ARG A 11 1.05 -2.51 -9.95
N GLY A 12 0.62 -1.65 -10.88
CA GLY A 12 1.49 -1.12 -11.95
C GLY A 12 2.68 -0.34 -11.39
N LEU A 13 2.43 0.55 -10.42
CA LEU A 13 3.49 1.32 -9.76
C LEU A 13 4.46 0.42 -8.97
N ALA A 14 3.96 -0.61 -8.28
CA ALA A 14 4.79 -1.58 -7.60
C ALA A 14 5.75 -2.29 -8.56
N ALA A 15 5.27 -2.68 -9.76
CA ALA A 15 6.11 -3.26 -10.79
C ALA A 15 7.15 -2.26 -11.33
N GLU A 16 6.77 -1.00 -11.56
CA GLU A 16 7.71 0.08 -11.96
C GLU A 16 8.82 0.31 -10.91
N LEU A 17 8.50 0.11 -9.63
CA LEU A 17 9.44 0.21 -8.51
C LEU A 17 10.25 -1.08 -8.27
N GLY A 18 10.07 -2.11 -9.10
CA GLY A 18 10.77 -3.40 -8.96
C GLY A 18 10.26 -4.28 -7.82
N CYS A 19 9.07 -4.01 -7.29
CA CYS A 19 8.45 -4.83 -6.25
C CYS A 19 7.76 -6.06 -6.85
N ALA A 20 8.03 -7.23 -6.28
CA ALA A 20 7.25 -8.43 -6.59
C ALA A 20 5.83 -8.29 -6.03
N TRP A 21 4.85 -8.77 -6.79
CA TRP A 21 3.44 -8.73 -6.39
C TRP A 21 2.82 -10.11 -6.47
N GLU A 22 2.15 -10.51 -5.39
CA GLU A 22 1.40 -11.76 -5.30
C GLU A 22 0.00 -11.50 -4.74
N ARG A 23 -1.02 -12.08 -5.39
CA ARG A 23 -2.36 -12.17 -4.81
C ARG A 23 -2.52 -13.55 -4.19
N ARG A 24 -2.53 -13.60 -2.87
CA ARG A 24 -2.76 -14.83 -2.10
C ARG A 24 -3.64 -14.56 -0.88
N LEU A 25 -4.14 -15.63 -0.28
CA LEU A 25 -4.68 -15.58 1.07
C LEU A 25 -3.51 -15.43 2.07
N PHE A 26 -3.77 -14.73 3.16
CA PHE A 26 -2.83 -14.56 4.26
C PHE A 26 -3.59 -14.70 5.58
N HIS A 27 -2.89 -15.19 6.60
CA HIS A 27 -3.40 -15.26 7.97
C HIS A 27 -3.15 -13.96 8.73
N TRP A 28 -3.93 -13.76 9.80
CA TRP A 28 -3.79 -12.61 10.69
C TRP A 28 -2.38 -12.49 11.29
N SER A 29 -1.77 -13.61 11.65
CA SER A 29 -0.41 -13.66 12.17
C SER A 29 0.63 -13.12 11.18
N GLU A 30 0.41 -13.31 9.88
CA GLU A 30 1.32 -12.80 8.85
C GLU A 30 1.26 -11.27 8.77
N LEU A 31 0.05 -10.69 8.86
CA LEU A 31 -0.13 -9.23 8.90
C LEU A 31 0.57 -8.60 10.10
N ALA A 32 0.46 -9.23 11.28
CA ALA A 32 1.13 -8.75 12.49
C ALA A 32 2.66 -8.73 12.36
N SER A 33 3.22 -9.57 11.49
CA SER A 33 4.66 -9.64 11.18
C SER A 33 5.08 -8.86 9.93
N ALA A 34 4.14 -8.24 9.23
CA ALA A 34 4.43 -7.51 8.00
C ALA A 34 5.31 -6.28 8.31
N HIS A 35 6.32 -6.04 7.46
CA HIS A 35 7.17 -4.86 7.59
C HIS A 35 6.38 -3.55 7.40
N GLU A 36 5.44 -3.56 6.47
CA GLU A 36 4.60 -2.44 6.09
C GLU A 36 3.22 -2.95 5.67
N ILE A 37 2.18 -2.16 5.94
CA ILE A 37 0.82 -2.40 5.46
C ILE A 37 0.30 -1.08 4.88
N LEU A 38 -0.37 -1.18 3.74
CA LEU A 38 -1.04 -0.03 3.11
C LEU A 38 -2.46 -0.43 2.69
N LEU A 39 -3.34 0.57 2.66
CA LEU A 39 -4.69 0.48 2.12
C LEU A 39 -4.74 1.22 0.78
N VAL A 40 -5.61 0.74 -0.11
CA VAL A 40 -5.89 1.40 -1.39
C VAL A 40 -7.39 1.54 -1.62
N GLY A 41 -7.81 2.68 -2.14
CA GLY A 41 -9.21 2.92 -2.48
C GLY A 41 -9.43 4.30 -3.10
N SER A 42 -10.44 4.45 -3.96
CA SER A 42 -10.68 5.71 -4.67
C SER A 42 -10.92 6.91 -3.75
N GLY A 43 -11.49 6.69 -2.56
CA GLY A 43 -11.80 7.78 -1.61
C GLY A 43 -10.60 8.34 -0.86
N PHE A 44 -9.49 7.60 -0.77
CA PHE A 44 -8.30 7.98 0.00
C PHE A 44 -6.97 7.70 -0.73
N GLY A 45 -7.01 7.19 -1.96
CA GLY A 45 -5.84 6.87 -2.76
C GLY A 45 -5.04 5.70 -2.16
N VAL A 46 -3.86 6.03 -1.64
CA VAL A 46 -2.92 5.12 -0.95
C VAL A 46 -2.69 5.67 0.44
N THR A 47 -2.81 4.81 1.46
CA THR A 47 -2.61 5.22 2.85
C THR A 47 -1.89 4.14 3.63
N GLY A 48 -0.74 4.47 4.22
CA GLY A 48 -0.01 3.56 5.11
C GLY A 48 -0.74 3.32 6.43
N VAL A 49 -0.63 2.10 6.96
CA VAL A 49 -1.18 1.70 8.27
C VAL A 49 -0.08 1.78 9.33
N SER A 50 -0.30 2.57 10.38
CA SER A 50 0.69 2.78 11.46
C SER A 50 0.53 1.81 12.64
N SER A 51 -0.64 1.20 12.78
CA SER A 51 -0.90 0.19 13.80
C SER A 51 -1.95 -0.82 13.37
N LEU A 52 -1.83 -2.04 13.91
CA LEU A 52 -2.74 -3.15 13.69
C LEU A 52 -2.92 -3.89 15.02
N ASP A 53 -4.14 -3.99 15.55
CA ASP A 53 -4.46 -4.64 16.83
C ASP A 53 -3.55 -4.22 18.01
N GLY A 54 -3.21 -2.92 18.06
CA GLY A 54 -2.34 -2.36 19.10
C GLY A 54 -0.84 -2.56 18.86
N PHE A 55 -0.45 -3.35 17.87
CA PHE A 55 0.94 -3.46 17.41
C PHE A 55 1.28 -2.29 16.50
N ARG A 56 2.41 -1.62 16.76
CA ARG A 56 2.92 -0.56 15.89
C ARG A 56 3.71 -1.17 14.73
N LEU A 57 3.47 -0.66 13.53
CA LEU A 57 4.22 -1.02 12.33
C LEU A 57 5.29 0.04 12.04
N ASN A 58 6.27 -0.30 11.20
CA ASN A 58 7.21 0.70 10.68
C ASN A 58 6.44 1.64 9.74
N TRP A 59 6.25 2.89 10.16
CA TRP A 59 5.38 3.84 9.46
C TRP A 59 5.97 5.26 9.37
N PRO A 60 5.89 5.92 8.19
CA PRO A 60 5.72 5.28 6.89
C PRO A 60 6.97 4.44 6.58
N GLY A 61 6.78 3.21 6.11
CA GLY A 61 7.90 2.43 5.62
C GLY A 61 8.34 2.89 4.22
N PRO A 62 9.55 2.51 3.78
CA PRO A 62 10.13 2.96 2.52
C PRO A 62 9.31 2.58 1.29
N ILE A 63 8.69 1.39 1.26
CA ILE A 63 7.90 0.93 0.11
C ILE A 63 6.58 1.70 0.04
N THR A 64 5.90 1.84 1.17
CA THR A 64 4.68 2.64 1.30
C THR A 64 4.93 4.06 0.82
N ARG A 65 6.02 4.68 1.28
CA ARG A 65 6.36 6.05 0.88
C ARG A 65 6.67 6.17 -0.61
N ALA A 66 7.38 5.21 -1.18
CA ALA A 66 7.68 5.19 -2.61
C ALA A 66 6.39 5.09 -3.45
N ILE A 67 5.46 4.22 -3.04
CA ILE A 67 4.16 4.06 -3.71
C ILE A 67 3.32 5.33 -3.57
N GLU A 68 3.24 5.94 -2.39
CA GLU A 68 2.53 7.22 -2.18
C GLU A 68 3.03 8.32 -3.11
N ILE A 69 4.36 8.49 -3.20
CA ILE A 69 5.00 9.49 -4.08
C ILE A 69 4.67 9.19 -5.54
N ALA A 70 4.78 7.93 -5.97
CA ALA A 70 4.53 7.53 -7.34
C ALA A 70 3.03 7.69 -7.72
N PHE A 71 2.13 7.36 -6.80
CA PHE A 71 0.70 7.53 -6.95
C PHE A 71 0.33 9.01 -7.08
N ALA A 72 0.78 9.84 -6.14
CA ALA A 72 0.56 11.29 -6.15
C ALA A 72 0.99 11.94 -7.47
N LYS A 73 2.17 11.57 -7.98
CA LYS A 73 2.66 12.00 -9.31
C LYS A 73 1.74 11.56 -10.44
N ARG A 74 1.27 10.30 -10.42
CA ARG A 74 0.43 9.72 -11.48
C ARG A 74 -0.96 10.36 -11.55
N VAL A 75 -1.55 10.72 -10.42
CA VAL A 75 -2.91 11.29 -10.34
C VAL A 75 -2.92 12.81 -10.19
N ALA A 76 -1.75 13.46 -10.24
CA ALA A 76 -1.58 14.90 -10.04
C ALA A 76 -2.19 15.41 -8.72
N MET A 77 -2.13 14.61 -7.65
CA MET A 77 -2.59 14.98 -6.30
C MET A 77 -1.40 15.21 -5.37
N PRO A 78 -1.51 16.14 -4.40
CA PRO A 78 -0.49 16.29 -3.36
C PRO A 78 -0.47 15.05 -2.44
N ILE A 79 0.71 14.74 -1.91
CA ILE A 79 0.88 13.65 -0.93
C ILE A 79 0.27 14.11 0.39
N GLN A 80 -0.58 13.27 1.01
CA GLN A 80 -1.19 13.54 2.33
C GLN A 80 -0.26 13.16 3.48
#